data_AF-A0A1K1LJD8-F1
#
_entry.id   AF-A0A1K1LJD8-F1
#
_cell.length_a   1.000
_cell.length_b   1.000
_cell.length_c   1.000
_cell.angle_alpha   90.00
_cell.angle_beta   90.00
_cell.angle_gamma   90.00
#
_symmetry.space_group_name_H-M   'P 1'
#
loop_
_entity.id
_entity.type
_entity.pdbx_description
1 polymer ?
#
loop_
_entity_poly.entity_id
_entity_poly.type
_entity_poly.pdbx_seq_one_letter_code
_entity_poly.pdbx_strand_id
1 'polypeptide(L)'
;MHLKKIVLIFLKIFISSTALTSLTLFIGDRFGGIFWKGSLPPLIYLAFVTISGAIFLELGRVPRLNTRRIAELLSTEGYCPEVYALLADWNAKCEKRGCGELSRLVTAQFLIDGGHFKEGFGTLGKLDFEALDRRQKQVYMNTYLYGAVMLGDKPEADRIFASGEKWLTTVTDKHLAASVKHTLASYEYMCGNKVRAEELFMQSIGCTTARDVLCEDWLGLAACYLDSGRKEQARMAVKTAAEKSVTTVQDERVKRAKHLVEQAYNIA
;
A
#
# COMPACT_ATOMS: atom_id res chain seq x y z
N MET A 1 11.76 -6.23 -2.49
CA MET A 1 13.07 -6.86 -2.19
C MET A 1 13.75 -7.49 -3.41
N HIS A 2 13.02 -7.95 -4.44
CA HIS A 2 13.60 -8.57 -5.65
C HIS A 2 14.37 -7.60 -6.56
N LEU A 3 13.96 -6.33 -6.66
CA LEU A 3 14.57 -5.36 -7.58
C LEU A 3 16.04 -5.02 -7.24
N LYS A 4 16.40 -4.94 -5.95
CA LYS A 4 17.81 -4.75 -5.54
C LYS A 4 18.68 -5.96 -5.90
N LYS A 5 18.15 -7.18 -5.77
CA LYS A 5 18.85 -8.41 -6.17
C LYS A 5 19.01 -8.47 -7.69
N ILE A 6 17.97 -8.09 -8.44
CA ILE A 6 18.01 -8.00 -9.90
C ILE A 6 19.07 -6.98 -10.34
N VAL A 7 19.04 -5.76 -9.82
CA VAL A 7 20.06 -4.72 -10.13
C VAL A 7 21.48 -5.19 -9.79
N LEU A 8 21.68 -5.89 -8.68
CA LEU A 8 22.98 -6.44 -8.31
C LEU A 8 23.44 -7.56 -9.27
N ILE A 9 22.52 -8.41 -9.74
CA ILE A 9 22.81 -9.45 -10.74
C ILE A 9 23.18 -8.81 -12.08
N PHE A 10 22.41 -7.82 -12.55
CA PHE A 10 22.72 -7.06 -13.76
C PHE A 10 24.07 -6.36 -13.63
N LEU A 11 24.37 -5.69 -12.51
CA LEU A 11 25.68 -5.05 -12.29
C LEU A 11 26.85 -6.03 -12.34
N LYS A 12 26.71 -7.24 -11.79
CA LYS A 12 27.73 -8.29 -11.87
C LYS A 12 27.93 -8.76 -13.32
N ILE A 13 26.84 -8.98 -14.05
CA ILE A 13 26.90 -9.37 -15.47
C ILE A 13 27.55 -8.25 -16.32
N PHE A 14 27.29 -6.98 -16.02
CA PHE A 14 27.92 -5.83 -16.70
C PHE A 14 29.45 -5.83 -16.55
N ILE A 15 29.93 -5.97 -15.32
CA ILE A 15 31.36 -5.97 -15.01
C ILE A 15 32.03 -7.15 -15.71
N SER A 16 31.43 -8.34 -15.65
CA SER A 16 31.93 -9.53 -16.34
C SER A 16 31.92 -9.38 -17.87
N SER A 17 30.87 -8.81 -18.46
CA SER A 17 30.76 -8.58 -19.91
C SER A 17 31.76 -7.54 -20.40
N THR A 18 31.99 -6.47 -19.62
CA THR A 18 32.97 -5.43 -19.94
C THR A 18 34.38 -6.00 -19.89
N ALA A 19 34.71 -6.77 -18.84
CA ALA A 19 36.01 -7.43 -18.72
C ALA A 19 36.26 -8.43 -19.86
N LEU A 20 35.25 -9.21 -20.25
CA LEU A 20 35.36 -10.17 -21.36
C LEU A 20 35.54 -9.44 -22.70
N THR A 21 34.81 -8.35 -22.93
CA THR A 21 34.94 -7.55 -24.17
C THR A 21 36.33 -6.91 -24.27
N SER A 22 36.83 -6.30 -23.19
CA SER A 22 38.17 -5.73 -23.13
C SER A 22 39.27 -6.78 -23.32
N LEU A 23 39.12 -7.96 -22.72
CA LEU A 23 40.05 -9.08 -22.89
C LEU A 23 40.06 -9.59 -24.35
N THR A 24 38.88 -9.68 -24.96
CA THR A 24 38.74 -10.13 -26.36
C THR A 24 39.34 -9.12 -27.34
N LEU A 25 39.17 -7.82 -27.09
CA LEU A 25 39.81 -6.75 -27.87
C LEU A 25 41.33 -6.78 -27.72
N PHE A 26 41.84 -6.91 -26.49
CA PHE A 26 43.28 -6.96 -26.19
C PHE A 26 43.96 -8.18 -26.82
N ILE A 27 43.32 -9.35 -26.79
CA ILE A 27 43.85 -10.57 -27.43
C ILE A 27 43.75 -10.46 -28.96
N GLY A 28 42.65 -9.91 -29.50
CA GLY A 28 42.47 -9.73 -30.94
C GLY A 28 43.54 -8.82 -31.57
N ASP A 29 43.86 -7.71 -30.90
CA ASP A 29 44.87 -6.73 -31.36
C ASP A 29 46.30 -7.29 -31.31
N ARG A 30 46.60 -8.13 -30.31
CA ARG A 30 47.95 -8.69 -30.10
C ARG A 30 48.28 -9.90 -30.99
N PHE A 31 47.27 -10.62 -31.47
CA PHE A 31 47.45 -11.88 -32.19
C PHE A 31 46.94 -11.87 -33.65
N GLY A 32 46.58 -10.71 -34.20
CA GLY A 32 46.31 -10.53 -35.64
C GLY A 32 45.11 -11.32 -36.18
N GLY A 33 44.14 -11.64 -35.33
CA GLY A 33 42.96 -12.43 -35.71
C GLY A 33 41.93 -11.60 -36.48
N ILE A 34 41.46 -12.13 -37.62
CA ILE A 34 40.43 -11.53 -38.48
C ILE A 34 39.19 -11.21 -37.65
N PHE A 35 38.94 -9.90 -37.49
CA PHE A 35 37.78 -9.34 -36.84
C PHE A 35 36.51 -9.73 -37.63
N TRP A 36 35.83 -10.79 -37.20
CA TRP A 36 34.56 -11.16 -37.84
C TRP A 36 33.50 -10.11 -37.55
N LYS A 37 32.92 -9.57 -38.63
CA LYS A 37 31.62 -8.89 -38.64
C LYS A 37 30.61 -9.79 -37.92
N GLY A 38 30.27 -9.47 -36.67
CA GLY A 38 29.29 -10.23 -35.88
C GLY A 38 29.83 -10.97 -34.66
N SER A 39 30.97 -10.56 -34.07
CA SER A 39 31.37 -11.12 -32.78
C SER A 39 30.26 -10.91 -31.73
N LEU A 40 29.88 -12.00 -31.07
CA LEU A 40 28.82 -12.06 -30.05
C LEU A 40 29.02 -11.06 -28.87
N PRO A 41 30.26 -10.77 -28.40
CA PRO A 41 30.44 -9.95 -27.20
C PRO A 41 30.01 -8.48 -27.33
N PRO A 42 30.34 -7.72 -28.41
CA PRO A 42 29.81 -6.38 -28.62
C PRO A 42 28.27 -6.30 -28.69
N LEU A 43 27.62 -7.30 -29.28
CA LEU A 43 26.15 -7.37 -29.36
C LEU A 43 25.51 -7.60 -27.98
N ILE A 44 26.10 -8.49 -27.18
CA ILE A 44 25.67 -8.74 -25.79
C ILE A 44 25.85 -7.46 -24.94
N TYR A 45 26.97 -6.76 -25.11
CA TYR A 45 27.22 -5.49 -24.42
C TYR A 45 26.19 -4.41 -24.79
N LEU A 46 25.90 -4.25 -26.08
CA LEU A 46 24.93 -3.27 -26.56
C LEU A 46 23.50 -3.57 -26.06
N ALA A 47 23.09 -4.85 -26.10
CA ALA A 47 21.81 -5.30 -25.55
C ALA A 47 21.73 -5.01 -24.04
N PHE A 48 22.81 -5.27 -23.31
CA PHE A 48 22.87 -5.03 -21.87
C PHE A 48 22.81 -3.55 -21.49
N VAL A 49 23.54 -2.67 -22.20
CA VAL A 49 23.49 -1.21 -21.98
C VAL A 49 22.08 -0.69 -22.26
N THR A 50 21.44 -1.20 -23.31
CA THR A 50 20.05 -0.83 -23.66
C THR A 50 19.07 -1.29 -22.59
N ILE A 51 19.17 -2.53 -22.11
CA ILE A 51 18.32 -3.06 -21.03
C ILE A 51 18.57 -2.31 -19.72
N SER A 52 19.82 -2.01 -19.38
CA SER A 52 20.17 -1.26 -18.16
C SER A 52 19.67 0.18 -18.24
N GLY A 53 19.80 0.84 -19.40
CA GLY A 53 19.23 2.15 -19.66
C GLY A 53 17.71 2.14 -19.51
N ALA A 54 17.03 1.15 -20.08
CA ALA A 54 15.58 0.97 -19.92
C ALA A 54 15.19 0.73 -18.45
N ILE A 55 15.94 -0.09 -17.71
CA ILE A 55 15.73 -0.31 -16.27
C ILE A 55 15.95 0.98 -15.46
N PHE A 56 16.98 1.77 -15.77
CA PHE A 56 17.24 3.05 -15.10
C PHE A 56 16.14 4.08 -15.40
N LEU A 57 15.67 4.15 -16.64
CA LEU A 57 14.55 5.00 -17.04
C LEU A 57 13.25 4.58 -16.35
N GLU A 58 12.97 3.27 -16.25
CA GLU A 58 11.81 2.74 -15.52
C GLU A 58 11.92 2.97 -14.00
N LEU A 59 13.10 2.79 -13.40
CA LEU A 59 13.37 3.10 -11.99
C LEU A 59 13.21 4.60 -11.67
N GLY A 60 13.42 5.47 -12.66
CA GLY A 60 13.22 6.91 -12.57
C GLY A 60 11.79 7.37 -12.90
N ARG A 61 10.91 6.48 -13.35
CA ARG A 61 9.60 6.86 -13.89
C ARG A 61 8.66 7.40 -12.82
N VAL A 62 8.69 6.83 -11.62
CA VAL A 62 7.88 7.29 -10.49
C VAL A 62 8.73 8.17 -9.55
N PRO A 63 8.40 9.46 -9.36
CA PRO A 63 9.02 10.30 -8.34
C PRO A 63 8.97 9.63 -6.97
N ARG A 64 10.01 9.80 -6.15
CA ARG A 64 10.00 9.24 -4.79
C ARG A 64 9.13 10.10 -3.88
N LEU A 65 8.15 9.47 -3.24
CA LEU A 65 7.43 10.04 -2.11
C LEU A 65 8.33 10.01 -0.86
N ASN A 66 8.35 11.10 -0.09
CA ASN A 66 9.12 11.15 1.17
C ASN A 66 8.37 10.42 2.30
N THR A 67 8.29 9.09 2.18
CA THR A 67 7.55 8.24 3.11
C THR A 67 8.06 8.30 4.54
N ARG A 68 9.36 8.58 4.73
CA ARG A 68 9.95 8.76 6.06
C ARG A 68 9.40 10.01 6.74
N ARG A 69 9.43 11.16 6.05
CA ARG A 69 8.89 12.41 6.60
C ARG A 69 7.38 12.30 6.86
N ILE A 70 6.64 11.66 5.96
CA ILE A 70 5.21 11.40 6.15
C ILE A 70 4.97 10.53 7.39
N ALA A 71 5.71 9.43 7.56
CA ALA A 71 5.56 8.57 8.73
C ALA A 71 5.89 9.31 10.03
N GLU A 72 6.93 10.15 10.04
CA GLU A 72 7.28 11.00 11.18
C GLU A 72 6.11 11.96 11.50
N LEU A 73 5.60 12.70 10.51
CA LEU A 73 4.47 13.62 10.68
C LEU A 73 3.19 12.91 11.16
N LEU A 74 2.83 11.78 10.56
CA LEU A 74 1.67 10.99 11.00
C LEU A 74 1.81 10.52 12.46
N SER A 75 3.03 10.22 12.89
CA SER A 75 3.31 9.79 14.27
C SER A 75 3.24 10.91 15.30
N THR A 76 3.57 12.14 14.93
CA THR A 76 3.65 13.29 15.85
C THR A 76 2.43 14.21 15.80
N GLU A 77 1.92 14.46 14.60
CA GLU A 77 0.89 15.47 14.30
C GLU A 77 -0.34 14.87 13.60
N GLY A 78 -0.25 13.63 13.11
CA GLY A 78 -1.32 12.98 12.36
C GLY A 78 -1.45 13.53 10.93
N TYR A 79 -2.67 13.56 10.40
CA TYR A 79 -2.98 14.06 9.05
C TYR A 79 -2.98 15.60 9.02
N CYS A 80 -1.79 16.21 9.08
CA CYS A 80 -1.63 17.66 9.13
C CYS A 80 -1.45 18.30 7.72
N PRO A 81 -1.57 19.63 7.57
CA PRO A 81 -1.38 20.33 6.29
C PRO A 81 -0.04 20.05 5.61
N GLU A 82 1.03 19.79 6.37
CA GLU A 82 2.35 19.47 5.82
C GLU A 82 2.35 18.10 5.09
N VAL A 83 1.60 17.11 5.58
CA VAL A 83 1.42 15.81 4.90
C VAL A 83 0.78 16.04 3.53
N TYR A 84 -0.28 16.85 3.47
CA TYR A 84 -0.98 17.16 2.23
C TYR A 84 -0.13 18.00 1.27
N ALA A 85 0.70 18.91 1.77
CA ALA A 85 1.66 19.66 0.95
C ALA A 85 2.70 18.75 0.30
N LEU A 86 3.23 17.76 1.04
CA LEU A 86 4.17 16.77 0.51
C LEU A 86 3.51 15.88 -0.56
N LEU A 87 2.25 15.48 -0.35
CA LEU A 87 1.48 14.74 -1.35
C LEU A 87 1.20 15.57 -2.60
N ALA A 88 0.89 16.86 -2.46
CA ALA A 88 0.64 17.76 -3.58
C ALA A 88 1.90 17.98 -4.44
N ASP A 89 3.06 18.22 -3.82
CA ASP A 89 4.34 18.32 -4.52
C ASP A 89 4.69 17.01 -5.25
N TRP A 90 4.51 15.87 -4.58
CA TRP A 90 4.74 14.56 -5.20
C TRP A 90 3.78 14.31 -6.37
N ASN A 91 2.48 14.62 -6.21
CA ASN A 91 1.49 14.51 -7.26
C ASN A 91 1.86 15.35 -8.49
N ALA A 92 2.26 16.62 -8.29
CA ALA A 92 2.70 17.49 -9.38
C ALA A 92 3.90 16.94 -10.16
N LYS A 93 4.82 16.23 -9.48
CA LYS A 93 5.93 15.52 -10.14
C LYS A 93 5.44 14.28 -10.90
N CYS A 94 4.46 13.56 -10.37
CA CYS A 94 3.89 12.36 -10.98
C CYS A 94 3.10 12.67 -12.26
N GLU A 95 2.34 13.76 -12.27
CA GLU A 95 1.63 14.25 -13.46
C GLU A 95 2.60 14.45 -14.64
N LYS A 96 3.76 15.08 -14.37
CA LYS A 96 4.79 15.33 -15.40
C LYS A 96 5.47 14.06 -15.92
N ARG A 97 5.40 12.94 -15.19
CA ARG A 97 6.07 11.67 -15.53
C ARG A 97 5.12 10.55 -15.97
N GLY A 98 3.84 10.88 -16.16
CA GLY A 98 2.84 9.92 -16.62
C GLY A 98 2.47 8.87 -15.57
N CYS A 99 2.59 9.19 -14.27
CA CYS A 99 2.10 8.35 -13.17
C CYS A 99 1.09 9.08 -12.28
N GLY A 100 0.35 10.03 -12.85
CA GLY A 100 -0.65 10.85 -12.16
C GLY A 100 -1.80 10.06 -11.54
N GLU A 101 -2.25 8.97 -12.16
CA GLU A 101 -3.32 8.14 -11.61
C GLU A 101 -2.92 7.45 -10.30
N LEU A 102 -1.70 6.91 -10.25
CA LEU A 102 -1.16 6.32 -9.02
C LEU A 102 -1.07 7.36 -7.90
N SER A 103 -0.57 8.55 -8.20
CA SER A 103 -0.44 9.59 -7.17
C SER A 103 -1.79 10.10 -6.68
N ARG A 104 -2.77 10.28 -7.58
CA ARG A 104 -4.15 10.64 -7.20
C ARG A 104 -4.82 9.57 -6.35
N LEU A 105 -4.61 8.27 -6.65
CA LEU A 105 -5.10 7.17 -5.80
C LEU A 105 -4.51 7.24 -4.39
N VAL A 106 -3.20 7.42 -4.27
CA VAL A 106 -2.54 7.56 -2.97
C VAL A 106 -3.01 8.84 -2.25
N THR A 107 -3.15 9.96 -2.95
CA THR A 107 -3.70 11.20 -2.37
C THR A 107 -5.11 10.97 -1.83
N ALA A 108 -5.98 10.28 -2.57
CA ALA A 108 -7.33 9.98 -2.12
C ALA A 108 -7.36 9.11 -0.86
N GLN A 109 -6.45 8.13 -0.74
CA GLN A 109 -6.30 7.33 0.48
C GLN A 109 -6.00 8.21 1.70
N PHE A 110 -4.97 9.05 1.60
CA PHE A 110 -4.59 9.96 2.70
C PHE A 110 -5.68 10.98 3.04
N LEU A 111 -6.47 11.43 2.06
CA LEU A 111 -7.60 12.30 2.31
C LEU A 111 -8.69 11.57 3.09
N ILE A 112 -9.05 10.34 2.69
CA ILE A 112 -10.07 9.54 3.38
C ILE A 112 -9.61 9.15 4.79
N ASP A 113 -8.37 8.69 4.94
CA ASP A 113 -7.83 8.30 6.25
C ASP A 113 -7.75 9.49 7.23
N GLY A 114 -7.50 10.69 6.69
CA GLY A 114 -7.53 11.96 7.43
C GLY A 114 -8.91 12.58 7.61
N GLY A 115 -9.98 11.95 7.11
CA GLY A 115 -11.37 12.44 7.28
C GLY A 115 -11.81 13.51 6.28
N HIS A 116 -10.99 13.83 5.26
CA HIS A 116 -11.33 14.73 4.16
C HIS A 116 -12.17 14.00 3.08
N PHE A 117 -13.27 13.38 3.49
CA PHE A 117 -14.04 12.45 2.65
C PHE A 117 -14.51 13.07 1.33
N LYS A 118 -15.04 14.30 1.35
CA LYS A 118 -15.52 14.98 0.14
C LYS A 118 -14.41 15.16 -0.91
N GLU A 119 -13.22 15.56 -0.47
CA GLU A 119 -12.05 15.74 -1.34
C GLU A 119 -11.49 14.40 -1.81
N GLY A 120 -11.46 13.40 -0.91
CA GLY A 120 -11.04 12.04 -1.23
C GLY A 120 -11.91 11.38 -2.30
N PHE A 121 -13.23 11.35 -2.11
CA PHE A 121 -14.16 10.84 -3.12
C PHE A 121 -14.13 11.69 -4.39
N GLY A 122 -14.03 13.01 -4.28
CA GLY A 122 -13.89 13.89 -5.45
C GLY A 122 -12.60 13.63 -6.24
N THR A 123 -11.53 13.19 -5.58
CA THR A 123 -10.28 12.78 -6.24
C THR A 123 -10.43 11.44 -6.93
N LEU A 124 -11.05 10.46 -6.26
CA LEU A 124 -11.29 9.15 -6.86
C LEU A 124 -12.25 9.23 -8.05
N GLY A 125 -13.32 10.03 -7.97
CA GLY A 125 -14.31 10.18 -9.05
C GLY A 125 -13.78 10.83 -10.32
N LYS A 126 -12.56 11.39 -10.29
CA LYS A 126 -11.86 11.93 -11.48
C LYS A 126 -10.93 10.91 -12.14
N LEU A 127 -10.75 9.74 -11.55
CA LEU A 127 -9.95 8.67 -12.14
C LEU A 127 -10.78 7.93 -13.18
N ASP A 128 -10.19 7.64 -14.33
CA ASP A 128 -10.77 6.70 -15.28
C ASP A 128 -10.51 5.29 -14.74
N PHE A 129 -11.56 4.68 -14.18
CA PHE A 129 -11.45 3.35 -13.60
C PHE A 129 -10.95 2.34 -14.64
N GLU A 130 -11.32 2.45 -15.92
CA GLU A 130 -10.94 1.44 -16.91
C GLU A 130 -9.47 1.49 -17.31
N ALA A 131 -8.86 2.67 -17.26
CA ALA A 131 -7.44 2.87 -17.48
C ALA A 131 -6.55 2.31 -16.36
N LEU A 132 -7.10 2.10 -15.16
CA LEU A 132 -6.35 1.58 -14.03
C LEU A 132 -5.91 0.12 -14.25
N ASP A 133 -4.68 -0.18 -13.82
CA ASP A 133 -4.20 -1.55 -13.74
C ASP A 133 -4.98 -2.36 -12.67
N ARG A 134 -4.84 -3.69 -12.69
CA ARG A 134 -5.56 -4.56 -11.75
C ARG A 134 -5.34 -4.18 -10.28
N ARG A 135 -4.10 -3.87 -9.88
CA ARG A 135 -3.78 -3.54 -8.48
C ARG A 135 -4.35 -2.18 -8.11
N GLN A 136 -4.30 -1.21 -9.02
CA GLN A 136 -4.90 0.10 -8.87
C GLN A 136 -6.43 0.02 -8.76
N LYS A 137 -7.10 -0.83 -9.55
CA LYS A 137 -8.55 -1.11 -9.42
C LYS A 137 -8.90 -1.67 -8.05
N GLN A 138 -8.07 -2.57 -7.50
CA GLN A 138 -8.26 -3.10 -6.15
C GLN A 138 -8.10 -2.03 -5.07
N VAL A 139 -7.05 -1.20 -5.20
CA VAL A 139 -6.83 -0.05 -4.31
C VAL A 139 -8.00 0.93 -4.38
N TYR A 140 -8.43 1.30 -5.58
CA TYR A 140 -9.57 2.19 -5.82
C TYR A 140 -10.83 1.69 -5.11
N MET A 141 -11.20 0.44 -5.34
CA MET A 141 -12.41 -0.16 -4.76
C MET A 141 -12.31 -0.24 -3.24
N ASN A 142 -11.14 -0.61 -2.72
CA ASN A 142 -10.90 -0.66 -1.28
C ASN A 142 -11.05 0.71 -0.62
N THR A 143 -10.46 1.74 -1.23
CA THR A 143 -10.49 3.10 -0.71
C THR A 143 -11.89 3.70 -0.76
N TYR A 144 -12.65 3.48 -1.83
CA TYR A 144 -14.06 3.89 -1.90
C TYR A 144 -14.89 3.22 -0.80
N LEU A 145 -14.79 1.88 -0.69
CA LEU A 145 -15.55 1.13 0.31
C LEU A 145 -15.19 1.56 1.73
N TYR A 146 -13.89 1.68 2.02
CA TYR A 146 -13.42 2.13 3.33
C TYR A 146 -13.97 3.51 3.69
N GLY A 147 -13.93 4.47 2.76
CA GLY A 147 -14.51 5.79 2.98
C GLY A 147 -16.02 5.74 3.30
N ALA A 148 -16.80 4.92 2.59
CA ALA A 148 -18.24 4.79 2.83
C ALA A 148 -18.53 4.16 4.20
N VAL A 149 -17.76 3.12 4.56
CA VAL A 149 -17.83 2.48 5.89
C VAL A 149 -17.50 3.47 7.00
N MET A 150 -16.45 4.29 6.83
CA MET A 150 -16.05 5.28 7.83
C MET A 150 -17.09 6.40 8.02
N LEU A 151 -17.89 6.70 7.00
CA LEU A 151 -19.03 7.62 7.10
C LEU A 151 -20.28 6.96 7.70
N GLY A 152 -20.31 5.63 7.85
CA GLY A 152 -21.52 4.90 8.22
C GLY A 152 -22.60 4.91 7.13
N ASP A 153 -22.24 5.23 5.89
CA ASP A 153 -23.17 5.26 4.75
C ASP A 153 -23.35 3.85 4.20
N LYS A 154 -24.21 3.08 4.87
CA LYS A 154 -24.48 1.69 4.49
C LYS A 154 -25.02 1.55 3.05
N PRO A 155 -26.02 2.33 2.59
CA PRO A 155 -26.50 2.22 1.21
C PRO A 155 -25.40 2.40 0.17
N GLU A 156 -24.50 3.37 0.37
CA GLU A 156 -23.39 3.60 -0.54
C GLU A 156 -22.34 2.49 -0.45
N ALA A 157 -22.02 2.00 0.75
CA ALA A 157 -21.10 0.90 0.92
C ALA A 157 -21.60 -0.40 0.25
N ASP A 158 -22.90 -0.71 0.36
CA ASP A 158 -23.54 -1.85 -0.31
C ASP A 158 -23.38 -1.73 -1.83
N ARG A 159 -23.63 -0.53 -2.39
CA ARG A 159 -23.49 -0.24 -3.82
C ARG A 159 -22.05 -0.43 -4.30
N ILE A 160 -21.09 0.11 -3.56
CA ILE A 160 -19.66 -0.01 -3.87
C ILE A 160 -19.23 -1.47 -3.80
N PHE A 161 -19.58 -2.18 -2.73
CA PHE A 161 -19.23 -3.59 -2.56
C PHE A 161 -19.78 -4.44 -3.71
N ALA A 162 -21.06 -4.29 -4.07
CA ALA A 162 -21.68 -5.03 -5.17
C ALA A 162 -20.97 -4.79 -6.52
N SER A 163 -20.56 -3.55 -6.80
CA SER A 163 -19.82 -3.23 -8.04
C SER A 163 -18.34 -3.64 -8.00
N GLY A 164 -17.76 -3.73 -6.81
CA GLY A 164 -16.34 -3.93 -6.56
C GLY A 164 -15.95 -5.34 -6.14
N GLU A 165 -16.91 -6.24 -5.90
CA GLU A 165 -16.72 -7.54 -5.24
C GLU A 165 -15.58 -8.35 -5.88
N LYS A 166 -15.57 -8.48 -7.21
CA LYS A 166 -14.51 -9.16 -7.97
C LYS A 166 -13.12 -8.66 -7.63
N TRP A 167 -12.96 -7.35 -7.44
CA TRP A 167 -11.66 -6.73 -7.18
C TRP A 167 -11.25 -6.94 -5.73
N LEU A 168 -12.20 -6.77 -4.80
CA LEU A 168 -11.98 -6.90 -3.36
C LEU A 168 -11.70 -8.34 -2.91
N THR A 169 -12.31 -9.32 -3.56
CA THR A 169 -12.21 -10.75 -3.16
C THR A 169 -11.05 -11.50 -3.83
N THR A 170 -10.41 -10.94 -4.87
CA THR A 170 -9.36 -11.62 -5.64
C THR A 170 -7.95 -11.03 -5.44
N VAL A 171 -7.71 -10.43 -4.26
CA VAL A 171 -6.43 -9.80 -3.92
C VAL A 171 -5.40 -10.87 -3.53
N THR A 172 -4.28 -10.90 -4.26
CA THR A 172 -3.17 -11.84 -4.02
C THR A 172 -1.95 -11.18 -3.40
N ASP A 173 -1.80 -9.87 -3.51
CA ASP A 173 -0.72 -9.12 -2.86
C ASP A 173 -0.93 -9.11 -1.36
N LYS A 174 0.05 -9.61 -0.60
CA LYS A 174 -0.09 -9.84 0.85
C LYS A 174 -0.36 -8.54 1.63
N HIS A 175 0.28 -7.44 1.26
CA HIS A 175 0.12 -6.15 1.95
C HIS A 175 -1.24 -5.53 1.65
N LEU A 176 -1.66 -5.51 0.38
CA LEU A 176 -2.98 -5.03 0.00
C LEU A 176 -4.09 -5.93 0.57
N ALA A 177 -3.87 -7.25 0.62
CA ALA A 177 -4.84 -8.19 1.16
C ALA A 177 -5.19 -7.92 2.62
N ALA A 178 -4.22 -7.50 3.46
CA ALA A 178 -4.51 -7.10 4.83
C ALA A 178 -5.45 -5.88 4.88
N SER A 179 -5.08 -4.79 4.20
CA SER A 179 -5.92 -3.58 4.14
C SER A 179 -7.33 -3.85 3.57
N VAL A 180 -7.43 -4.73 2.57
CA VAL A 180 -8.72 -5.11 1.98
C VAL A 180 -9.54 -5.95 2.95
N LYS A 181 -8.92 -6.91 3.64
CA LYS A 181 -9.62 -7.71 4.67
C LYS A 181 -10.09 -6.85 5.84
N HIS A 182 -9.28 -5.89 6.29
CA HIS A 182 -9.69 -4.90 7.29
C HIS A 182 -10.95 -4.14 6.86
N THR A 183 -10.97 -3.66 5.62
CA THR A 183 -12.10 -2.92 5.06
C THR A 183 -13.36 -3.79 4.92
N LEU A 184 -13.20 -5.02 4.42
CA LEU A 184 -14.29 -6.00 4.32
C LEU A 184 -14.82 -6.38 5.71
N ALA A 185 -13.95 -6.56 6.70
CA ALA A 185 -14.35 -6.84 8.07
C ALA A 185 -15.21 -5.70 8.65
N SER A 186 -14.78 -4.45 8.41
CA SER A 186 -15.50 -3.26 8.86
C SER A 186 -16.86 -3.12 8.16
N TYR A 187 -16.93 -3.43 6.86
CA TYR A 187 -18.17 -3.49 6.10
C TYR A 187 -19.13 -4.57 6.64
N GLU A 188 -18.65 -5.78 6.88
CA GLU A 188 -19.46 -6.88 7.44
C GLU A 188 -19.95 -6.55 8.85
N TYR A 189 -19.12 -5.90 9.66
CA TYR A 189 -19.50 -5.42 10.99
C TYR A 189 -20.63 -4.39 10.90
N MET A 190 -20.52 -3.40 10.00
CA MET A 190 -21.57 -2.42 9.72
C MET A 190 -22.88 -3.06 9.22
N CYS A 191 -22.78 -4.15 8.45
CA CYS A 191 -23.93 -4.95 8.03
C CYS A 191 -24.55 -5.81 9.14
N GLY A 192 -23.95 -5.86 10.33
CA GLY A 192 -24.39 -6.69 11.46
C GLY A 192 -23.87 -8.14 11.43
N ASN A 193 -23.06 -8.50 10.45
CA ASN A 193 -22.48 -9.83 10.28
C ASN A 193 -21.21 -10.01 11.16
N LYS A 194 -21.40 -9.90 12.48
CA LYS A 194 -20.30 -9.85 13.48
C LYS A 194 -19.34 -11.04 13.41
N VAL A 195 -19.86 -12.25 13.18
CA VAL A 195 -19.03 -13.47 13.06
C VAL A 195 -18.10 -13.37 11.86
N ARG A 196 -18.64 -12.93 10.71
CA ARG A 196 -17.87 -12.76 9.49
C ARG A 196 -16.84 -11.64 9.60
N ALA A 197 -17.21 -10.54 10.25
CA ALA A 197 -16.29 -9.45 10.55
C ALA A 197 -15.09 -9.93 11.38
N GLU A 198 -15.34 -10.68 12.45
CA GLU A 198 -14.29 -11.25 13.31
C GLU A 198 -13.32 -12.13 12.52
N GLU A 199 -13.83 -13.06 11.69
CA GLU A 199 -13.00 -13.90 10.82
C GLU A 199 -12.09 -13.07 9.91
N LEU A 200 -12.64 -12.02 9.29
CA LEU A 200 -11.90 -11.18 8.35
C LEU A 200 -10.84 -10.32 9.06
N PHE A 201 -11.12 -9.78 10.25
CA PHE A 201 -10.10 -9.10 11.06
C PHE A 201 -8.96 -10.06 11.43
N MET A 202 -9.27 -11.29 11.88
CA MET A 202 -8.23 -12.29 12.17
C MET A 202 -7.41 -12.65 10.92
N GLN A 203 -8.06 -12.80 9.77
CA GLN A 203 -7.36 -13.04 8.51
C GLN A 203 -6.48 -11.86 8.10
N SER A 204 -6.90 -10.62 8.35
CA SER A 204 -6.09 -9.41 8.10
C SER A 204 -4.82 -9.43 8.96
N ILE A 205 -4.97 -9.69 10.26
CA ILE A 205 -3.86 -9.84 11.21
C ILE A 205 -2.86 -10.91 10.74
N GLY A 206 -3.35 -12.06 10.27
CA GLY A 206 -2.50 -13.12 9.73
C GLY A 206 -1.74 -12.75 8.44
N CYS A 207 -2.16 -11.70 7.73
CA CYS A 207 -1.56 -11.26 6.48
C CYS A 207 -0.48 -10.18 6.65
N THR A 208 -0.36 -9.53 7.80
CA THR A 208 0.52 -8.35 7.92
C THR A 208 1.37 -8.35 9.19
N THR A 209 2.51 -7.68 9.11
CA THR A 209 3.34 -7.28 10.27
C THR A 209 3.33 -5.77 10.47
N ALA A 210 2.58 -5.03 9.65
CA ALA A 210 2.47 -3.58 9.70
C ALA A 210 1.65 -3.17 10.93
N ARG A 211 2.26 -2.40 11.83
CA ARG A 211 1.70 -2.07 13.15
C ARG A 211 0.43 -1.20 13.04
N ASP A 212 0.39 -0.31 12.06
CA ASP A 212 -0.76 0.54 11.74
C ASP A 212 -2.02 -0.29 11.45
N VAL A 213 -1.95 -1.25 10.53
CA VAL A 213 -3.09 -2.12 10.18
C VAL A 213 -3.47 -3.03 11.35
N LEU A 214 -2.46 -3.59 12.04
CA LEU A 214 -2.71 -4.42 13.22
C LEU A 214 -3.46 -3.66 14.32
N CYS A 215 -3.13 -2.39 14.56
CA CYS A 215 -3.83 -1.56 15.54
C CYS A 215 -5.33 -1.48 15.22
N GLU A 216 -5.67 -1.14 13.98
CA GLU A 216 -7.06 -1.00 13.53
C GLU A 216 -7.82 -2.34 13.55
N ASP A 217 -7.17 -3.45 13.16
CA ASP A 217 -7.79 -4.78 13.21
C ASP A 217 -8.11 -5.21 14.65
N TRP A 218 -7.20 -4.96 15.59
CA TRP A 218 -7.45 -5.27 17.00
C TRP A 218 -8.56 -4.38 17.60
N LEU A 219 -8.67 -3.12 17.17
CA LEU A 219 -9.81 -2.27 17.53
C LEU A 219 -11.13 -2.81 16.95
N GLY A 220 -11.13 -3.25 15.70
CA GLY A 220 -12.30 -3.89 15.07
C GLY A 220 -12.73 -5.18 15.78
N LEU A 221 -11.78 -6.02 16.19
CA LEU A 221 -12.05 -7.20 17.02
C LEU A 221 -12.62 -6.82 18.39
N ALA A 222 -12.09 -5.78 19.03
CA ALA A 222 -12.62 -5.31 20.30
C ALA A 222 -14.10 -4.91 20.19
N ALA A 223 -14.49 -4.24 19.10
CA ALA A 223 -15.89 -3.91 18.83
C ALA A 223 -16.75 -5.18 18.67
N CYS A 224 -16.30 -6.15 17.86
CA CYS A 224 -17.00 -7.45 17.71
C CYS A 224 -17.17 -8.18 19.05
N TYR A 225 -16.15 -8.16 19.91
CA TYR A 225 -16.18 -8.80 21.22
C TYR A 225 -17.12 -8.10 22.20
N LEU A 226 -17.12 -6.76 22.25
CA LEU A 226 -18.07 -6.01 23.08
C LEU A 226 -19.52 -6.33 22.71
N ASP A 227 -19.80 -6.30 21.41
CA ASP A 227 -21.12 -6.55 20.84
C ASP A 227 -21.65 -7.96 21.02
N SER A 228 -20.78 -8.90 21.38
CA SER A 228 -21.11 -10.30 21.67
C SER A 228 -21.00 -10.64 23.15
N GLY A 229 -20.78 -9.64 24.02
CA GLY A 229 -20.66 -9.82 25.47
C GLY A 229 -19.33 -10.46 25.92
N ARG A 230 -18.35 -10.63 25.01
CA ARG A 230 -17.02 -11.21 25.26
C ARG A 230 -16.07 -10.15 25.82
N LYS A 231 -16.39 -9.65 27.02
CA LYS A 231 -15.73 -8.47 27.61
C LYS A 231 -14.22 -8.66 27.83
N GLU A 232 -13.78 -9.84 28.28
CA GLU A 232 -12.34 -10.11 28.51
C GLU A 232 -11.56 -10.10 27.19
N GLN A 233 -12.11 -10.72 26.15
CA GLN A 233 -11.50 -10.69 24.81
C GLN A 233 -11.44 -9.26 24.27
N ALA A 234 -12.48 -8.45 24.48
CA ALA A 234 -12.48 -7.04 24.09
C ALA A 234 -11.36 -6.26 24.79
N ARG A 235 -11.20 -6.45 26.10
CA ARG A 235 -10.13 -5.81 26.88
C ARG A 235 -8.74 -6.20 26.39
N MET A 236 -8.52 -7.49 26.15
CA MET A 236 -7.26 -7.98 25.59
C MET A 236 -6.99 -7.38 24.21
N ALA A 237 -8.00 -7.34 23.34
CA ALA A 237 -7.88 -6.77 22.00
C ALA A 237 -7.49 -5.28 22.05
N VAL A 238 -8.13 -4.47 22.91
CA VAL A 238 -7.76 -3.05 23.08
C VAL A 238 -6.35 -2.89 23.64
N LYS A 239 -5.93 -3.76 24.57
CA LYS A 239 -4.56 -3.75 25.07
C LYS A 239 -3.55 -4.04 23.95
N THR A 240 -3.83 -5.05 23.12
CA THR A 240 -2.97 -5.37 21.97
C THR A 240 -2.97 -4.24 20.94
N ALA A 241 -4.12 -3.61 20.66
CA ALA A 241 -4.19 -2.42 19.79
C ALA A 241 -3.28 -1.29 20.31
N ALA A 242 -3.29 -1.01 21.61
CA ALA A 242 -2.43 0.00 22.22
C ALA A 242 -0.93 -0.29 21.99
N GLU A 243 -0.51 -1.56 22.06
CA GLU A 243 0.87 -1.96 21.76
C GLU A 243 1.23 -1.82 20.27
N LYS A 244 0.24 -1.81 19.38
CA LYS A 244 0.41 -1.67 17.93
C LYS A 244 0.21 -0.25 17.40
N SER A 245 -0.35 0.66 18.20
CA SER A 245 -0.52 2.06 17.80
C SER A 245 0.80 2.71 17.35
N VAL A 246 0.74 3.47 16.26
CA VAL A 246 1.90 4.19 15.69
C VAL A 246 1.61 5.65 15.34
N THR A 247 0.35 6.11 15.43
CA THR A 247 -0.03 7.50 15.14
C THR A 247 -0.82 8.10 16.29
N THR A 248 -0.78 9.43 16.43
CA THR A 248 -1.60 10.15 17.42
C THR A 248 -3.10 9.90 17.22
N VAL A 249 -3.55 9.77 15.97
CA VAL A 249 -4.94 9.46 15.64
C VAL A 249 -5.34 8.08 16.17
N GLN A 250 -4.45 7.09 16.05
CA GLN A 250 -4.66 5.76 16.60
C GLN A 250 -4.67 5.75 18.12
N ASP A 251 -3.79 6.52 18.77
CA ASP A 251 -3.76 6.64 20.22
C ASP A 251 -5.10 7.18 20.75
N GLU A 252 -5.70 8.17 20.09
CA GLU A 252 -7.02 8.68 20.46
C GLU A 252 -8.14 7.65 20.24
N ARG A 253 -8.10 6.87 19.15
CA ARG A 253 -9.04 5.75 18.94
C ARG A 253 -8.90 4.68 20.03
N VAL A 254 -7.67 4.31 20.39
CA VAL A 254 -7.38 3.35 21.47
C VAL A 254 -7.88 3.87 22.81
N LYS A 255 -7.68 5.15 23.14
CA LYS A 255 -8.20 5.76 24.38
C LYS A 255 -9.73 5.67 24.45
N ARG A 256 -10.42 6.01 23.36
CA ARG A 256 -11.88 5.87 23.28
C ARG A 256 -12.33 4.42 23.44
N ALA A 257 -11.66 3.48 22.78
CA ALA A 257 -11.98 2.05 22.90
C ALA A 257 -11.77 1.53 24.33
N LYS A 258 -10.69 1.96 25.03
CA LYS A 258 -10.48 1.63 26.45
C LYS A 258 -11.65 2.09 27.31
N HIS A 259 -12.08 3.33 27.12
CA HIS A 259 -13.21 3.88 27.87
C HIS A 259 -14.51 3.10 27.64
N LEU A 260 -14.82 2.74 26.39
CA LEU A 260 -16.00 1.94 26.05
C LEU A 260 -15.95 0.54 26.68
N VAL A 261 -14.78 -0.12 26.66
CA VAL A 261 -14.61 -1.41 27.33
C VAL A 261 -14.84 -1.25 28.84
N GLU A 262 -14.22 -0.28 29.50
CA GLU A 262 -14.37 -0.03 30.94
C GLU A 262 -15.84 0.23 31.33
N GLN A 263 -16.56 1.04 30.55
CA GLN A 263 -17.99 1.26 30.74
C GLN A 263 -18.79 -0.04 30.66
N ALA A 264 -18.52 -0.89 29.66
CA ALA A 264 -19.21 -2.17 29.51
C ALA A 264 -18.98 -3.12 30.69
N TYR A 265 -17.85 -3.01 31.39
CA TYR A 265 -17.59 -3.75 32.63
C TYR A 265 -18.37 -3.20 33.82
N ASN A 266 -18.44 -1.88 33.97
CA ASN A 266 -19.07 -1.23 35.12
C ASN A 266 -20.60 -1.29 35.11
N ILE A 267 -21.22 -1.72 34.01
CA ILE A 267 -22.68 -1.87 33.86
C ILE A 267 -23.15 -3.30 34.23
N ALA A 268 -22.24 -4.25 34.50
CA ALA A 268 -22.57 -5.61 34.95
C ALA A 268 -22.29 -5.82 36.44
#